data_AF-A0A7C1JAV0-F1
#
_entry.id   AF-A0A7C1JAV0-F1
#
_cell.length_a   1.000
_cell.length_b   1.000
_cell.length_c   1.000
_cell.angle_alpha   90.00
_cell.angle_beta   90.00
_cell.angle_gamma   90.00
#
_symmetry.space_group_name_H-M   'P 1'
#
loop_
_entity.id
_entity.type
_entity.pdbx_description
1 polymer ?
#
loop_
_entity_poly.entity_id
_entity_poly.type
_entity_poly.pdbx_seq_one_letter_code
_entity_poly.pdbx_strand_id
1 'polypeptide(L)' 'MLRETGYTIRDACLALGISRSGYYDTLKQKIQDDKKEEKKDNGILEKIKEFKTEHPFWGYRRVWAYLRYREGILINQK' A
#
# COMPACT_ATOMS: atom_id res chain seq x y z
N MET A 1 18.64 -5.21 10.76
CA MET A 1 17.86 -6.44 10.45
C MET A 1 18.18 -7.54 11.45
N LEU A 2 17.24 -8.41 11.85
CA LEU A 2 17.50 -9.55 12.78
C LEU A 2 18.73 -10.41 12.40
N ARG A 3 19.04 -10.49 11.10
CA ARG A 3 20.23 -11.19 10.57
C ARG A 3 21.55 -10.46 10.81
N GLU A 4 21.54 -9.12 10.88
CA GLU A 4 22.73 -8.31 11.16
C GLU A 4 23.16 -8.43 12.63
N THR A 5 22.21 -8.73 13.52
CA THR A 5 22.45 -8.96 14.95
C THR A 5 22.77 -10.42 15.28
N GLY A 6 22.90 -11.30 14.27
CA GLY A 6 23.25 -12.72 14.43
C GLY A 6 22.09 -13.63 14.86
N TYR A 7 20.87 -13.11 15.00
CA TYR A 7 19.71 -13.91 15.39
C TYR A 7 19.02 -14.53 14.16
N THR A 8 18.64 -15.80 14.29
CA THR A 8 17.81 -16.43 13.27
C THR A 8 16.33 -16.06 13.47
N ILE A 9 15.54 -16.13 12.39
CA ILE A 9 14.07 -15.96 12.48
C ILE A 9 13.48 -17.01 13.44
N ARG A 10 14.10 -18.20 13.53
CA ARG A 10 13.68 -19.25 14.47
C ARG A 10 13.84 -18.80 15.92
N ASP A 11 14.98 -18.21 16.27
CA ASP A 11 15.26 -17.77 17.64
C ASP A 11 14.33 -16.61 18.02
N ALA A 12 14.08 -15.69 17.09
CA ALA A 12 13.12 -14.61 17.28
C ALA A 12 11.70 -15.13 17.50
N CYS A 13 11.23 -16.07 16.66
CA CYS A 13 9.91 -16.70 16.84
C CYS A 13 9.81 -17.43 18.18
N LEU A 14 10.86 -18.15 18.59
CA LEU A 14 10.92 -18.86 19.87
C LEU A 14 10.84 -17.89 21.05
N ALA A 15 11.62 -16.81 21.03
CA ALA A 15 11.65 -15.79 22.08
C ALA A 15 10.30 -15.05 22.21
N LEU A 16 9.59 -14.85 21.10
CA LEU A 16 8.28 -14.20 21.07
C LEU A 16 7.12 -15.17 21.34
N GLY A 17 7.36 -16.48 21.44
CA GLY A 17 6.32 -17.49 21.63
C GLY A 17 5.39 -17.68 20.43
N ILE A 18 5.84 -17.33 19.22
CA ILE A 18 5.05 -17.44 17.99
C ILE A 18 5.54 -18.64 17.16
N SER A 19 4.62 -19.34 16.50
CA SER A 19 5.00 -20.40 15.56
C SER A 19 5.73 -19.82 14.34
N ARG A 20 6.77 -20.53 13.88
CA ARG A 20 7.48 -20.16 12.66
C ARG A 20 6.56 -20.11 11.44
N SER A 21 5.60 -21.03 11.34
CA SER A 21 4.60 -21.05 10.25
C SER A 21 3.72 -19.80 10.28
N GLY A 22 3.18 -19.44 11.46
CA GLY A 22 2.35 -18.25 11.59
C GLY A 22 3.09 -16.96 11.22
N TYR A 23 4.38 -16.86 11.55
CA TYR A 23 5.23 -15.75 11.09
C TYR A 23 5.29 -15.65 9.56
N TYR A 24 5.54 -16.76 8.86
CA TYR A 24 5.61 -16.73 7.40
C TYR A 24 4.25 -16.55 6.72
N ASP A 25 3.16 -17.05 7.32
CA ASP A 25 1.81 -16.84 6.79
C ASP A 25 1.40 -15.37 6.89
N THR A 26 1.63 -14.73 8.03
CA THR A 26 1.37 -13.29 8.21
C THR A 26 2.25 -12.44 7.30
N LEU A 27 3.53 -12.81 7.12
CA LEU A 27 4.41 -12.15 6.15
C LEU A 27 3.87 -12.26 4.72
N LYS A 28 3.39 -13.45 4.34
CA LYS A 28 2.81 -13.69 3.00
C LYS A 28 1.55 -12.86 2.78
N GLN A 29 0.66 -12.79 3.78
CA GLN A 29 -0.54 -11.94 3.73
C GLN A 29 -0.16 -10.48 3.57
N LYS A 30 0.78 -9.98 4.37
CA LYS A 30 1.27 -8.60 4.26
C LYS A 30 1.81 -8.27 2.86
N ILE A 31 2.64 -9.14 2.29
CA ILE A 31 3.16 -8.96 0.92
C ILE A 31 2.03 -8.93 -0.11
N GLN A 32 0.97 -9.73 0.09
CA GLN A 32 -0.18 -9.76 -0.80
C GLN A 32 -1.02 -8.48 -0.67
N ASP A 33 -1.22 -7.98 0.54
CA ASP A 33 -1.92 -6.73 0.82
C ASP A 33 -1.15 -5.53 0.25
N ASP A 34 0.16 -5.46 0.47
CA ASP A 34 1.04 -4.41 -0.08
C ASP A 34 0.95 -4.39 -1.62
N LYS A 35 1.01 -5.56 -2.27
CA LYS A 35 0.83 -5.67 -3.73
C LYS A 35 -0.56 -5.25 -4.20
N LYS A 36 -1.59 -5.48 -3.40
CA LYS A 36 -2.97 -5.09 -3.73
C LYS A 36 -3.15 -3.58 -3.58
N GLU A 37 -2.52 -2.97 -2.59
CA GLU A 37 -2.48 -1.52 -2.39
C GLU A 37 -1.73 -0.84 -3.54
N GLU A 38 -0.53 -1.32 -3.88
CA GLU A 38 0.27 -0.82 -5.01
C GLU A 38 -0.51 -0.86 -6.34
N LYS A 39 -1.26 -1.95 -6.60
CA LYS A 39 -2.13 -2.05 -7.78
C LYS A 39 -3.26 -1.03 -7.78
N LYS A 40 -3.88 -0.77 -6.61
CA LYS A 40 -4.92 0.26 -6.50
C LYS A 40 -4.36 1.65 -6.76
N ASP A 41 -3.20 1.94 -6.17
CA ASP A 41 -2.53 3.24 -6.33
C ASP A 41 -2.13 3.47 -7.78
N ASN A 42 -1.60 2.45 -8.46
CA ASN A 42 -1.30 2.54 -9.89
C ASN A 42 -2.55 2.85 -10.74
N GLY A 43 -3.69 2.20 -10.45
CA GLY A 43 -4.95 2.52 -11.12
C GLY A 43 -5.45 3.94 -10.86
N ILE A 44 -5.26 4.47 -9.64
CA ILE A 44 -5.60 5.85 -9.30
C ILE A 44 -4.66 6.83 -10.02
N LEU A 45 -3.36 6.51 -10.13
CA LEU A 45 -2.38 7.33 -10.84
C LEU A 45 -2.72 7.46 -12.33
N GLU A 46 -3.16 6.38 -12.98
CA GLU A 46 -3.62 6.42 -14.38
C GLU A 46 -4.81 7.36 -14.54
N LYS A 47 -5.84 7.22 -13.70
CA LYS A 47 -6.99 8.15 -13.70
C LYS A 47 -6.57 9.61 -13.52
N ILE A 48 -5.66 9.89 -12.58
CA ILE A 48 -5.19 11.26 -12.35
C ILE A 48 -4.47 11.82 -13.59
N LYS A 49 -3.69 11.00 -14.30
CA LYS A 49 -3.01 11.42 -15.54
C LYS A 49 -4.03 11.77 -16.63
N GLU A 50 -5.05 10.95 -16.82
CA GLU A 50 -6.15 11.21 -17.76
C GLU A 50 -6.85 12.54 -17.44
N PHE A 51 -7.25 12.74 -16.18
CA PHE A 51 -7.88 14.00 -15.76
C PHE A 51 -6.99 15.22 -15.97
N LYS A 52 -5.67 15.06 -15.81
CA LYS A 52 -4.73 16.16 -16.03
C LYS A 52 -4.58 16.50 -17.51
N THR A 53 -4.74 15.52 -18.41
CA THR A 53 -4.79 15.78 -19.86
C THR A 53 -6.10 16.43 -20.28
N GLU A 54 -7.24 16.02 -19.72
CA GLU A 54 -8.55 16.62 -19.99
C GLU A 54 -8.68 18.03 -19.41
N HIS A 55 -8.05 18.28 -18.26
CA HIS A 55 -8.11 19.55 -17.54
C HIS A 55 -6.71 20.07 -17.18
N PRO A 56 -5.95 20.62 -18.15
CA PRO A 56 -4.57 21.05 -17.94
C PRO A 56 -4.38 22.10 -16.83
N PHE A 57 -5.40 22.93 -16.57
CA PHE A 57 -5.38 23.98 -15.56
C PHE A 57 -5.84 23.51 -14.17
N TRP A 58 -6.19 22.24 -14.00
CA TRP A 58 -6.60 21.72 -12.70
C TRP A 58 -5.38 21.34 -11.86
N GLY A 59 -5.23 22.03 -10.73
CA GLY A 59 -4.32 21.60 -9.67
C GLY A 59 -4.85 20.35 -8.94
N TYR A 60 -3.97 19.71 -8.17
CA TYR A 60 -4.28 18.48 -7.40
C TYR A 60 -5.58 18.56 -6.61
N ARG A 61 -5.86 19.70 -5.97
CA ARG A 61 -7.07 19.89 -5.14
C ARG A 61 -8.38 19.75 -5.93
N ARG A 62 -8.40 20.20 -7.19
CA ARG A 62 -9.59 20.08 -8.06
C ARG A 62 -9.76 18.65 -8.56
N VAL A 63 -8.66 18.00 -8.96
CA VAL A 63 -8.67 16.58 -9.35
C VAL A 63 -9.12 15.70 -8.18
N TRP A 64 -8.59 15.92 -6.98
CA TRP A 64 -9.00 15.20 -5.77
C TRP A 64 -10.50 15.39 -5.44
N ALA A 65 -11.01 16.63 -5.53
CA ALA A 65 -12.43 16.89 -5.30
C ALA A 65 -13.31 16.17 -6.34
N TYR A 66 -12.89 16.14 -7.60
CA TYR A 66 -13.61 15.41 -8.65
C TYR A 66 -13.63 13.91 -8.37
N LEU A 67 -12.48 13.29 -8.10
CA LEU A 67 -12.37 11.87 -7.77
C LEU A 67 -13.19 11.49 -6.53
N ARG A 68 -13.24 12.36 -5.52
CA ARG A 68 -14.01 12.12 -4.30
C ARG A 68 -15.51 12.27 -4.49
N TYR A 69 -15.98 13.35 -5.11
CA TYR A 69 -17.40 13.69 -5.15
C TYR A 69 -18.13 13.19 -6.39
N ARG A 70 -17.43 12.96 -7.51
CA ARG A 70 -18.04 12.48 -8.77
C ARG A 70 -17.84 10.98 -8.95
N GLU A 71 -16.64 10.49 -8.69
CA GLU A 71 -16.28 9.07 -8.84
C GLU A 71 -16.45 8.26 -7.54
N GLY A 72 -16.64 8.92 -6.39
CA GLY A 72 -16.79 8.25 -5.09
C GLY A 72 -15.50 7.57 -4.58
N ILE A 73 -14.34 7.90 -5.15
CA ILE A 73 -13.06 7.29 -4.79
C ILE A 73 -12.47 8.02 -3.57
N LEU A 74 -12.36 7.30 -2.46
CA LEU A 74 -11.73 7.80 -1.24
C LEU A 74 -10.21 7.69 -1.35
N ILE A 75 -9.57 8.80 -1.73
CA ILE A 75 -8.11 8.95 -1.72
C ILE A 75 -7.71 9.60 -0.41
N ASN A 76 -6.76 8.99 0.29
CA ASN A 76 -6.18 9.55 1.51
C ASN A 76 -5.45 10.86 1.19
N GLN A 77 -5.57 11.87 2.07
CA GLN A 77 -4.94 13.18 1.86
C GLN A 77 -3.49 13.25 2.37
N LYS A 78 -2.89 12.09 2.67
CA LYS A 78 -1.68 11.96 3.47
C LYS A 78 -0.45 11.70 2.63
#